data_AF-A0A497Q3Z6-F1
#
_entry.id   AF-A0A497Q3Z6-F1
#
_cell.length_a   1.000
_cell.length_b   1.000
_cell.length_c   1.000
_cell.angle_alpha   90.00
_cell.angle_beta   90.00
_cell.angle_gamma   90.00
#
_symmetry.space_group_name_H-M   'P 1'
#
loop_
_entity.id
_entity.type
_entity.pdbx_description
1 polymer ?
#
loop_
_entity_poly.entity_id
_entity_poly.type
_entity_poly.pdbx_seq_one_letter_code
_entity_poly.pdbx_strand_id
1 'polypeptide(L)'
;MIYASSSIALGHTTSKIVVINNGIRTQIHSVAALRRRTESIQRSVFMVHPLQAAQANVFLFCHARFTLDTARGPTTRIFKKEASLLPVMPFDSLFERMAEQIEKKNATIGVVGIGYIGLPTAAILARTGFRVIGFDIDDSKVASLNRGECYVEEPDLPRIVAGVVNAKRLIATTDFSMAEKCDVLMYCTQTPLTTDQKPNIEILMSAVGSTVPHARDSVIVICESTVPPGTTRNIADMFLAAGRYELDKNFWAAHAPERVMPGRVVQEFRTNDRVIGGVTESSAALARKLYETFLPPEKIVTTQAAVSEFAKLAENTFRDVNIALANELAIAAEALGIDISEVIALANRHPRVNIHRPGIGVGGHCLPKDPVLLSFAVERLGARMDLIRVSRSINANMPLRAVDAIETITASASLVGAKVLILGTAFKENVDDTRNSPSRVLIEELMRRGAHVRAHDPKTTELFGAEAVPSLADGVRWADIVVLAVAHSEYLSELPKLDLTGKAFFDGRNAFSPKTLNSMVYRGVGRPARVRPDVE
;
A
#
# COMPACT_ATOMS: atom_id res chain seq x y z
N MET A 1 -46.13 -29.72 13.48
CA MET A 1 -46.58 -30.59 12.36
C MET A 1 -46.08 -30.01 11.04
N ILE A 2 -45.61 -30.86 10.11
CA ILE A 2 -45.11 -30.42 8.80
C ILE A 2 -46.02 -31.00 7.72
N TYR A 3 -46.54 -30.14 6.85
CA TYR A 3 -47.33 -30.51 5.67
C TYR A 3 -46.55 -30.18 4.40
N ALA A 4 -46.50 -31.09 3.44
CA ALA A 4 -45.87 -30.86 2.14
C ALA A 4 -46.83 -31.25 1.01
N SER A 5 -46.94 -30.38 0.00
CA SER A 5 -47.59 -30.70 -1.27
C SER A 5 -46.70 -30.27 -2.43
N SER A 6 -46.75 -31.02 -3.53
CA SER A 6 -45.92 -30.80 -4.72
C SER A 6 -46.76 -30.90 -5.98
N SER A 7 -46.57 -29.94 -6.90
CA SER A 7 -47.20 -29.92 -8.22
C SER A 7 -46.11 -29.86 -9.29
N ILE A 8 -46.35 -30.54 -10.42
CA ILE A 8 -45.44 -30.56 -11.57
C ILE A 8 -46.10 -29.78 -12.70
N ALA A 9 -45.46 -28.71 -13.18
CA ALA A 9 -45.86 -28.00 -14.38
C ALA A 9 -44.61 -27.57 -15.17
N LEU A 10 -44.60 -27.82 -16.48
CA LEU A 10 -43.60 -27.31 -17.43
C LEU A 10 -42.13 -27.50 -16.98
N GLY A 11 -41.74 -28.72 -16.61
CA GLY A 11 -40.33 -29.05 -16.32
C GLY A 11 -39.78 -28.52 -14.98
N HIS A 12 -40.59 -27.80 -14.21
CA HIS A 12 -40.25 -27.32 -12.86
C HIS A 12 -41.13 -28.02 -11.81
N THR A 13 -40.52 -28.48 -10.71
CA THR A 13 -41.27 -28.93 -9.52
C THR A 13 -41.31 -27.80 -8.51
N THR A 14 -42.50 -27.32 -8.19
CA THR A 14 -42.73 -26.42 -7.06
C THR A 14 -43.25 -27.22 -5.87
N SER A 15 -42.57 -27.09 -4.74
CA SER A 15 -42.96 -27.72 -3.48
C SER A 15 -43.39 -26.63 -2.50
N LYS A 16 -44.58 -26.78 -1.92
CA LYS A 16 -45.06 -25.96 -0.81
C LYS A 16 -44.91 -26.76 0.47
N ILE A 17 -44.14 -26.23 1.42
CA ILE A 17 -44.00 -26.81 2.76
C ILE A 17 -44.62 -25.84 3.76
N VAL A 18 -45.55 -26.32 4.55
CA VAL A 18 -46.22 -25.58 5.63
C VAL A 18 -45.82 -26.19 6.95
N VAL A 19 -45.16 -25.40 7.79
CA VAL A 19 -44.78 -25.82 9.15
C VAL A 19 -45.72 -25.14 10.13
N ILE A 20 -46.32 -25.93 11.02
CA ILE A 20 -47.18 -25.47 12.11
C ILE A 20 -46.50 -25.78 13.44
N ASN A 21 -46.16 -24.73 14.19
CA ASN A 21 -45.61 -24.81 15.55
C ASN A 21 -46.42 -23.88 16.48
N ASN A 22 -46.99 -24.41 17.56
CA ASN A 22 -47.84 -23.68 18.52
C ASN A 22 -48.89 -22.74 17.89
N GLY A 23 -49.60 -23.21 16.85
CA GLY A 23 -50.66 -22.45 16.18
C GLY A 23 -50.18 -21.43 15.13
N ILE A 24 -48.87 -21.19 15.02
CA ILE A 24 -48.29 -20.30 14.00
C ILE A 24 -48.05 -21.10 12.72
N ARG A 25 -48.64 -20.64 11.61
CA ARG A 25 -48.57 -21.28 10.28
C ARG A 25 -47.60 -20.52 9.40
N THR A 26 -46.47 -21.14 9.05
CA THR A 26 -45.46 -20.53 8.18
C THR A 26 -45.35 -21.31 6.88
N GLN A 27 -45.43 -20.60 5.75
CA GLN A 27 -45.43 -21.18 4.40
C GLN A 27 -44.10 -20.88 3.71
N ILE A 28 -43.37 -21.93 3.32
CA ILE A 28 -42.06 -21.82 2.68
C ILE A 28 -42.19 -22.24 1.22
N HIS A 29 -41.70 -21.40 0.32
CA HIS A 29 -41.62 -21.67 -1.12
C HIS A 29 -40.18 -22.03 -1.48
N SER A 30 -39.94 -23.22 -2.00
CA SER A 30 -38.65 -23.59 -2.58
C SER A 30 -38.80 -23.83 -4.09
N VAL A 31 -37.95 -23.21 -4.90
CA VAL A 31 -37.81 -23.48 -6.33
C VAL A 31 -36.44 -24.10 -6.56
N ALA A 32 -36.37 -25.28 -7.18
CA ALA A 32 -35.11 -25.93 -7.52
C ALA A 32 -35.08 -26.32 -9.01
N ALA A 33 -33.96 -26.08 -9.68
CA ALA A 33 -33.71 -26.51 -11.06
C ALA A 33 -33.27 -27.99 -11.08
N LEU A 34 -33.86 -28.78 -11.97
CA LEU A 34 -33.56 -30.21 -12.14
C LEU A 34 -32.31 -30.41 -13.02
N ARG A 35 -31.29 -31.12 -12.52
CA ARG A 35 -30.37 -31.89 -13.38
C ARG A 35 -30.81 -33.35 -13.39
N ARG A 36 -31.16 -33.88 -14.56
CA ARG A 36 -31.51 -35.29 -14.73
C ARG A 36 -30.27 -36.16 -14.55
N ARG A 37 -30.28 -37.03 -13.54
CA ARG A 37 -29.72 -38.39 -13.63
C ARG A 37 -30.74 -39.37 -13.08
N THR A 38 -30.76 -40.53 -13.72
CA THR A 38 -31.77 -41.59 -13.69
C THR A 38 -32.05 -42.18 -12.31
N GLU A 39 -33.33 -42.48 -12.08
CA GLU A 39 -33.91 -43.42 -11.09
C GLU A 39 -33.48 -43.30 -9.63
N SER A 40 -33.71 -42.13 -9.04
CA SER A 40 -34.19 -41.87 -7.67
C SER A 40 -33.75 -40.46 -7.27
N ILE A 41 -34.70 -39.59 -6.93
CA ILE A 41 -34.37 -38.24 -6.44
C ILE A 41 -34.33 -38.31 -4.92
N GLN A 42 -33.13 -38.37 -4.34
CA GLN A 42 -32.93 -38.02 -2.94
C GLN A 42 -32.80 -36.50 -2.82
N ARG A 43 -33.74 -35.87 -2.10
CA ARG A 43 -33.61 -34.46 -1.70
C ARG A 43 -33.27 -34.38 -0.22
N SER A 44 -32.15 -33.74 0.08
CA SER A 44 -31.83 -33.21 1.42
C SER A 44 -32.18 -31.73 1.41
N VAL A 45 -33.17 -31.34 2.22
CA VAL A 45 -33.52 -29.93 2.41
C VAL A 45 -32.99 -29.51 3.77
N PHE A 46 -32.07 -28.55 3.79
CA PHE A 46 -31.60 -27.89 5.01
C PHE A 46 -32.47 -26.67 5.26
N MET A 47 -33.24 -26.65 6.35
CA MET A 47 -33.94 -25.46 6.82
C MET A 47 -33.19 -24.92 8.03
N VAL A 48 -32.82 -23.63 7.98
CA VAL A 48 -32.27 -22.87 9.11
C VAL A 48 -33.34 -21.87 9.51
N HIS A 49 -33.85 -21.98 10.75
CA HIS A 49 -34.79 -20.99 11.29
C HIS A 49 -34.20 -20.40 12.58
N PRO A 50 -34.13 -19.06 12.72
CA PRO A 50 -33.84 -18.44 14.00
C PRO A 50 -35.05 -18.64 14.92
N LEU A 51 -34.83 -19.21 16.11
CA LEU A 51 -35.79 -19.13 17.21
C LEU A 51 -35.40 -17.94 18.08
N GLN A 52 -36.20 -16.87 18.06
CA GLN A 52 -36.14 -15.86 19.11
C GLN A 52 -36.84 -16.42 20.35
N ALA A 53 -36.11 -17.20 21.14
CA ALA A 53 -36.43 -17.42 22.54
C ALA A 53 -35.40 -16.61 23.36
N ALA A 54 -35.90 -15.77 24.27
CA ALA A 54 -35.06 -14.93 25.11
C ALA A 54 -33.94 -15.76 25.76
N GLN A 55 -32.69 -15.32 25.53
CA GLN A 55 -31.41 -15.84 26.07
C GLN A 55 -30.66 -16.96 25.34
N ALA A 56 -31.07 -17.42 24.14
CA ALA A 56 -30.14 -18.21 23.31
C ALA A 56 -30.45 -18.09 21.81
N ASN A 57 -29.43 -17.75 21.00
CA ASN A 57 -29.47 -17.83 19.54
C ASN A 57 -29.45 -19.31 19.12
N VAL A 58 -30.60 -19.98 19.21
CA VAL A 58 -30.77 -21.38 18.81
C VAL A 58 -31.29 -21.42 17.38
N PHE A 59 -30.55 -22.09 16.49
CA PHE A 59 -31.04 -22.46 15.16
C PHE A 59 -31.51 -23.91 15.17
N LEU A 60 -32.75 -24.15 14.71
CA LEU A 60 -33.28 -25.50 14.59
C LEU A 60 -32.86 -26.10 13.24
N PHE A 61 -32.00 -27.13 13.25
CA PHE A 61 -31.67 -27.89 12.05
C PHE A 61 -32.60 -29.10 11.92
N CYS A 62 -33.58 -29.03 11.01
CA CYS A 62 -34.36 -30.20 10.63
C CYS A 62 -33.76 -30.86 9.38
N HIS A 63 -33.28 -32.09 9.52
CA HIS A 63 -32.87 -32.92 8.38
C HIS A 63 -34.03 -33.83 7.95
N ALA A 64 -34.64 -33.51 6.80
CA ALA A 64 -35.66 -34.36 6.19
C ALA A 64 -35.13 -34.97 4.88
N ARG A 65 -35.12 -36.31 4.80
CA ARG A 65 -34.89 -37.05 3.54
C ARG A 65 -36.23 -37.31 2.87
N PHE A 66 -36.35 -36.92 1.60
CA PHE A 66 -37.50 -37.27 0.78
C PHE A 66 -37.06 -38.20 -0.36
N THR A 67 -37.81 -39.29 -0.54
CA THR A 67 -37.70 -40.19 -1.70
C THR A 67 -38.95 -40.00 -2.56
N LEU A 68 -38.78 -39.51 -3.79
CA LEU A 68 -39.86 -39.39 -4.77
C LEU A 68 -39.88 -40.64 -5.64
N ASP A 69 -40.95 -41.44 -5.53
CA ASP A 69 -41.25 -42.54 -6.46
C ASP A 69 -42.08 -41.97 -7.61
N THR A 70 -41.51 -41.95 -8.82
CA THR A 70 -42.11 -41.30 -9.99
C THR A 70 -43.13 -42.17 -10.73
N ALA A 71 -43.46 -43.37 -10.23
CA ALA A 71 -44.35 -44.30 -10.91
C ALA A 71 -45.84 -44.21 -10.50
N ARG A 72 -46.21 -43.37 -9.51
CA ARG A 72 -47.62 -43.24 -9.06
C ARG A 72 -47.98 -41.77 -8.83
N GLY A 73 -49.17 -41.36 -9.31
CA GLY A 73 -49.70 -40.00 -9.23
C GLY A 73 -49.82 -39.42 -7.81
N PRO A 74 -50.25 -38.15 -7.66
CA PRO A 74 -50.03 -37.35 -6.46
C PRO A 74 -50.84 -37.91 -5.29
N THR A 75 -50.18 -38.66 -4.41
CA THR A 75 -50.75 -39.12 -3.15
C THR A 75 -50.13 -38.33 -2.01
N THR A 76 -50.97 -37.56 -1.30
CA THR A 76 -50.59 -36.83 -0.09
C THR A 76 -50.24 -37.84 1.01
N ARG A 77 -48.95 -37.97 1.35
CA ARG A 77 -48.52 -38.77 2.52
C ARG A 77 -48.14 -37.86 3.68
N ILE A 78 -48.77 -38.10 4.83
CA ILE A 78 -48.43 -37.47 6.11
C ILE A 78 -47.27 -38.27 6.71
N PHE A 79 -46.11 -37.63 6.91
CA PHE A 79 -45.00 -38.24 7.63
C PHE A 79 -44.93 -37.64 9.05
N LYS A 80 -45.29 -38.43 10.06
CA LYS A 80 -44.89 -38.17 11.45
C LYS A 80 -43.49 -38.75 11.62
N LYS A 81 -42.49 -37.89 11.87
CA LYS A 81 -41.19 -38.34 12.38
C LYS A 81 -40.77 -37.45 13.54
N GLU A 82 -40.35 -38.08 14.62
CA GLU A 82 -39.78 -37.42 15.79
C GLU A 82 -38.59 -36.57 15.37
N ALA A 83 -38.64 -35.29 15.71
CA ALA A 83 -37.51 -34.40 15.57
C ALA A 83 -36.52 -34.75 16.68
N SER A 84 -35.39 -35.36 16.33
CA SER A 84 -34.27 -35.42 17.26
C SER A 84 -33.68 -34.01 17.36
N LEU A 85 -33.82 -33.38 18.54
CA LEU A 85 -33.04 -32.20 18.91
C LEU A 85 -31.57 -32.61 18.87
N LEU A 86 -30.87 -32.24 17.80
CA LEU A 86 -29.42 -32.26 17.82
C LEU A 86 -28.99 -31.19 18.84
N PRO A 87 -28.10 -31.50 19.78
CA PRO A 87 -27.56 -30.47 20.66
C PRO A 87 -26.90 -29.41 19.79
N VAL A 88 -27.39 -28.18 19.89
CA VAL A 88 -26.71 -27.02 19.33
C VAL A 88 -25.39 -26.90 20.10
N MET A 89 -24.27 -27.18 19.43
CA MET A 89 -22.96 -26.88 20.01
C MET A 89 -22.90 -25.36 20.26
N PRO A 90 -22.44 -24.92 21.44
CA PRO A 90 -22.35 -23.49 21.74
C PRO A 90 -21.45 -22.79 20.72
N PHE A 91 -21.73 -21.51 20.47
CA PHE A 91 -21.01 -20.57 19.59
C PHE A 91 -19.55 -20.27 20.03
N ASP A 92 -18.82 -21.23 20.57
CA ASP A 92 -17.59 -21.00 21.35
C ASP A 92 -16.29 -21.22 20.56
N SER A 93 -16.23 -20.84 19.28
CA SER A 93 -14.95 -20.79 18.59
C SER A 93 -14.12 -19.60 19.11
N LEU A 94 -12.81 -19.80 19.27
CA LEU A 94 -11.90 -18.72 19.69
C LEU A 94 -11.91 -17.54 18.70
N PHE A 95 -12.18 -17.83 17.42
CA PHE A 95 -12.42 -16.84 16.37
C PHE A 95 -13.51 -15.84 16.76
N GLU A 96 -14.71 -16.33 17.13
CA GLU A 96 -15.85 -15.45 17.45
C GLU A 96 -15.55 -14.60 18.68
N ARG A 97 -14.90 -15.18 19.70
CA ARG A 97 -14.46 -14.42 20.89
C ARG A 97 -13.48 -13.31 20.51
N MET A 98 -12.50 -13.59 19.66
CA MET A 98 -11.54 -12.57 19.21
C MET A 98 -12.19 -11.49 18.35
N ALA A 99 -13.10 -11.87 17.44
CA ALA A 99 -13.87 -10.93 16.64
C ALA A 99 -14.69 -10.00 17.55
N GLU A 100 -15.37 -10.54 18.56
CA GLU A 100 -16.13 -9.75 19.53
C GLU A 100 -15.23 -8.81 20.35
N GLN A 101 -14.06 -9.26 20.79
CA GLN A 101 -13.09 -8.40 21.50
C GLN A 101 -12.62 -7.22 20.62
N ILE A 102 -12.43 -7.46 19.32
CA ILE A 102 -12.06 -6.43 18.34
C ILE A 102 -13.22 -5.47 18.12
N GLU A 103 -14.42 -5.97 17.83
CA GLU A 103 -15.62 -5.16 17.56
C GLU A 103 -16.00 -4.26 18.75
N LYS A 104 -15.89 -4.80 19.98
CA LYS A 104 -16.12 -4.06 21.23
C LYS A 104 -14.92 -3.21 21.66
N LYS A 105 -13.80 -3.26 20.93
CA LYS A 105 -12.55 -2.54 21.22
C LYS A 105 -11.91 -2.85 22.57
N ASN A 106 -12.16 -4.06 23.06
CA ASN A 106 -11.57 -4.60 24.29
C ASN A 106 -10.21 -5.26 24.04
N ALA A 107 -9.92 -5.64 22.79
CA ALA A 107 -8.62 -6.16 22.38
C ALA A 107 -7.49 -5.15 22.64
N THR A 108 -6.33 -5.64 23.05
CA THR A 108 -5.10 -4.84 23.13
C THR A 108 -4.26 -5.06 21.88
N ILE A 109 -3.83 -3.98 21.25
CA ILE A 109 -3.06 -4.00 20.00
C ILE A 109 -1.61 -3.65 20.28
N GLY A 110 -0.69 -4.53 19.89
CA GLY A 110 0.73 -4.23 19.80
C GLY A 110 1.08 -3.73 18.41
N VAL A 111 1.77 -2.60 18.31
CA VAL A 111 2.32 -2.08 17.05
C VAL A 111 3.84 -2.08 17.12
N VAL A 112 4.48 -2.92 16.32
CA VAL A 112 5.92 -3.15 16.31
C VAL A 112 6.59 -2.32 15.24
N GLY A 113 7.47 -1.41 15.67
CA GLY A 113 8.08 -0.36 14.88
C GLY A 113 7.20 0.89 14.87
N ILE A 114 7.47 1.86 15.75
CA ILE A 114 6.73 3.13 15.87
C ILE A 114 7.38 4.24 15.03
N GLY A 115 7.79 3.90 13.80
CA GLY A 115 8.33 4.85 12.85
C GLY A 115 7.25 5.61 12.09
N TYR A 116 7.60 6.04 10.87
CA TYR A 116 6.75 6.86 9.99
C TYR A 116 5.35 6.27 9.72
N ILE A 117 5.22 4.93 9.68
CA ILE A 117 3.93 4.26 9.47
C ILE A 117 3.34 3.80 10.81
N GLY A 118 4.13 3.13 11.65
CA GLY A 118 3.60 2.52 12.86
C GLY A 118 3.15 3.52 13.93
N LEU A 119 3.78 4.69 14.08
CA LEU A 119 3.28 5.70 15.03
C LEU A 119 1.90 6.24 14.62
N PRO A 120 1.66 6.69 13.37
CA PRO A 120 0.31 7.00 12.92
C PRO A 120 -0.69 5.85 13.12
N THR A 121 -0.34 4.61 12.75
CA THR A 121 -1.20 3.44 12.94
C THR A 121 -1.58 3.27 14.42
N ALA A 122 -0.60 3.30 15.32
CA ALA A 122 -0.81 3.16 16.76
C ALA A 122 -1.68 4.29 17.34
N ALA A 123 -1.40 5.54 16.95
CA ALA A 123 -2.14 6.71 17.41
C ALA A 123 -3.60 6.70 16.92
N ILE A 124 -3.86 6.26 15.68
CA ILE A 124 -5.21 6.18 15.13
C ILE A 124 -6.02 5.07 15.82
N LEU A 125 -5.43 3.90 16.03
CA LEU A 125 -6.07 2.80 16.76
C LEU A 125 -6.36 3.17 18.22
N ALA A 126 -5.43 3.84 18.90
CA ALA A 126 -5.67 4.32 20.26
C ALA A 126 -6.78 5.38 20.30
N ARG A 127 -6.85 6.24 19.28
CA ARG A 127 -7.91 7.26 19.13
C ARG A 127 -9.28 6.64 18.88
N THR A 128 -9.38 5.48 18.23
CA THR A 128 -10.67 4.80 17.97
C THR A 128 -11.20 4.08 19.20
N GLY A 129 -10.36 3.86 20.23
CA GLY A 129 -10.76 3.38 21.55
C GLY A 129 -9.94 2.20 22.08
N PHE A 130 -9.06 1.62 21.26
CA PHE A 130 -8.24 0.48 21.67
C PHE A 130 -7.18 0.87 22.70
N ARG A 131 -6.72 -0.13 23.45
CA ARG A 131 -5.45 -0.06 24.18
C ARG A 131 -4.34 -0.47 23.23
N VAL A 132 -3.32 0.37 23.11
CA VAL A 132 -2.21 0.18 22.17
C VAL A 132 -0.87 0.21 22.89
N ILE A 133 -0.03 -0.76 22.58
CA ILE A 133 1.36 -0.85 23.03
C ILE A 133 2.25 -0.71 21.79
N GLY A 134 2.98 0.39 21.70
CA GLY A 134 4.01 0.60 20.69
C GLY A 134 5.32 -0.06 21.11
N PHE A 135 5.93 -0.85 20.24
CA PHE A 135 7.24 -1.46 20.46
C PHE A 135 8.27 -0.83 19.53
N ASP A 136 9.40 -0.41 20.06
CA ASP A 136 10.57 -0.01 19.27
C ASP A 136 11.85 -0.50 19.95
N ILE A 137 12.96 -0.50 19.22
CA ILE A 137 14.28 -0.74 19.83
C ILE A 137 14.95 0.55 20.28
N ASP A 138 14.41 1.69 19.84
CA ASP A 138 14.94 3.02 20.10
C ASP A 138 14.35 3.61 21.39
N ASP A 139 15.12 3.55 22.48
CA ASP A 139 14.73 4.11 23.79
C ASP A 139 14.36 5.59 23.72
N SER A 140 14.97 6.37 22.81
CA SER A 140 14.70 7.80 22.68
C SER A 140 13.28 8.06 22.14
N LYS A 141 12.87 7.30 21.12
CA LYS A 141 11.51 7.32 20.56
C LYS A 141 10.49 6.86 21.59
N VAL A 142 10.78 5.79 22.32
CA VAL A 142 9.91 5.27 23.37
C VAL A 142 9.69 6.30 24.47
N ALA A 143 10.77 6.92 24.98
CA ALA A 143 10.69 7.94 26.01
C ALA A 143 9.93 9.19 25.54
N SER A 144 10.18 9.65 24.31
CA SER A 144 9.48 10.79 23.71
C SER A 144 7.97 10.51 23.56
N LEU A 145 7.61 9.35 23.00
CA LEU A 145 6.20 8.98 22.82
C LEU A 145 5.46 8.90 24.16
N ASN A 146 6.08 8.32 25.20
CA ASN A 146 5.48 8.23 26.53
C ASN A 146 5.29 9.59 27.22
N ARG A 147 5.98 10.66 26.77
CA ARG A 147 5.72 12.05 27.20
C ARG A 147 4.62 12.74 26.39
N GLY A 148 4.04 12.05 25.40
CA GLY A 148 3.03 12.62 24.49
C GLY A 148 3.64 13.46 23.37
N GLU A 149 4.95 13.38 23.17
CA GLU A 149 5.66 14.06 22.08
C GLU A 149 5.58 13.23 20.79
N CYS A 150 5.57 13.91 19.64
CA CYS A 150 5.54 13.28 18.33
C CYS A 150 6.79 13.69 17.54
N TYR A 151 7.65 12.73 17.24
CA TYR A 151 8.88 12.90 16.44
C TYR A 151 8.68 12.60 14.95
N VAL A 152 7.46 12.22 14.54
CA VAL A 152 7.09 12.06 13.13
C VAL A 152 6.41 13.34 12.66
N GLU A 153 6.94 13.91 11.59
CA GLU A 153 6.34 15.06 10.92
C GLU A 153 5.14 14.62 10.07
N GLU A 154 3.95 14.86 10.60
CA GLU A 154 2.68 14.52 9.96
C GLU A 154 1.58 15.45 10.49
N PRO A 155 0.80 16.13 9.64
CA PRO A 155 -0.30 16.98 10.08
C PRO A 155 -1.28 16.25 11.00
N ASP A 156 -1.79 16.96 12.01
CA ASP A 156 -2.68 16.46 13.08
C ASP A 156 -2.10 15.38 14.02
N LEU A 157 -1.03 14.67 13.63
CA LEU A 157 -0.48 13.56 14.41
C LEU A 157 0.01 13.98 15.80
N PRO A 158 0.76 15.10 15.99
CA PRO A 158 1.20 15.52 17.32
C PRO A 158 0.05 15.70 18.32
N ARG A 159 -1.06 16.32 17.86
CA ARG A 159 -2.25 16.52 18.69
C ARG A 159 -2.92 15.20 19.05
N ILE A 160 -2.99 14.26 18.11
CA ILE A 160 -3.57 12.93 18.34
C ILE A 160 -2.73 12.17 19.36
N VAL A 161 -1.40 12.13 19.16
CA VAL A 161 -0.43 11.45 20.04
C VAL A 161 -0.57 11.95 21.47
N ALA A 162 -0.47 13.27 21.68
CA ALA A 162 -0.62 13.86 23.01
C ALA A 162 -1.94 13.46 23.69
N GLY A 163 -3.05 13.48 22.91
CA GLY A 163 -4.37 13.10 23.42
C GLY A 163 -4.48 11.64 23.84
N VAL A 164 -3.97 10.70 23.02
CA VAL A 164 -4.09 9.26 23.31
C VAL A 164 -3.13 8.78 24.39
N VAL A 165 -1.95 9.40 24.51
CA VAL A 165 -0.98 9.14 25.58
C VAL A 165 -1.51 9.68 26.91
N ASN A 166 -2.04 10.90 26.94
CA ASN A 166 -2.66 11.46 28.15
C ASN A 166 -3.88 10.63 28.61
N ALA A 167 -4.64 10.07 27.66
CA ALA A 167 -5.73 9.13 27.95
C ALA A 167 -5.26 7.71 28.36
N LYS A 168 -3.94 7.47 28.42
CA LYS A 168 -3.32 6.16 28.70
C LYS A 168 -3.78 5.04 27.75
N ARG A 169 -4.19 5.41 26.54
CA ARG A 169 -4.58 4.46 25.48
C ARG A 169 -3.42 4.04 24.61
N LEU A 170 -2.35 4.83 24.56
CA LEU A 170 -1.10 4.49 23.89
C LEU A 170 0.05 4.59 24.89
N ILE A 171 0.83 3.52 24.99
CA ILE A 171 2.14 3.50 25.66
C ILE A 171 3.19 2.94 24.71
N ALA A 172 4.44 3.30 24.92
CA ALA A 172 5.58 2.77 24.19
C ALA A 172 6.50 1.97 25.11
N THR A 173 7.17 0.94 24.58
CA THR A 173 8.14 0.15 25.34
C THR A 173 9.25 -0.39 24.43
N THR A 174 10.43 -0.60 25.00
CA THR A 174 11.51 -1.42 24.41
C THR A 174 11.48 -2.87 24.93
N ASP A 175 10.62 -3.17 25.91
CA ASP A 175 10.40 -4.51 26.44
C ASP A 175 9.38 -5.29 25.60
N PHE A 176 9.90 -6.15 24.72
CA PHE A 176 9.10 -7.03 23.86
C PHE A 176 8.35 -8.13 24.62
N SER A 177 8.66 -8.39 25.90
CA SER A 177 7.90 -9.34 26.72
C SER A 177 6.44 -8.90 26.92
N MET A 178 6.17 -7.59 26.82
CA MET A 178 4.82 -7.04 26.87
C MET A 178 3.92 -7.51 25.71
N ALA A 179 4.45 -8.20 24.70
CA ALA A 179 3.64 -8.88 23.68
C ALA A 179 2.65 -9.91 24.27
N GLU A 180 2.88 -10.40 25.50
CA GLU A 180 1.94 -11.25 26.25
C GLU A 180 0.59 -10.56 26.52
N LYS A 181 0.56 -9.22 26.44
CA LYS A 181 -0.64 -8.41 26.70
C LYS A 181 -1.43 -8.11 25.42
N CYS A 182 -0.91 -8.48 24.24
CA CYS A 182 -1.47 -8.12 22.95
C CYS A 182 -2.30 -9.25 22.35
N ASP A 183 -3.56 -8.96 22.02
CA ASP A 183 -4.43 -9.85 21.25
C ASP A 183 -4.15 -9.73 19.75
N VAL A 184 -3.68 -8.55 19.32
CA VAL A 184 -3.25 -8.25 17.95
C VAL A 184 -1.79 -7.78 17.97
N LEU A 185 -0.95 -8.30 17.09
CA LEU A 185 0.42 -7.81 16.84
C LEU A 185 0.54 -7.32 15.39
N MET A 186 0.81 -6.04 15.20
CA MET A 186 0.97 -5.40 13.90
C MET A 186 2.44 -5.07 13.66
N TYR A 187 3.01 -5.49 12.53
CA TYR A 187 4.43 -5.26 12.21
C TYR A 187 4.57 -4.17 11.14
N CYS A 188 5.08 -3.02 11.56
CA CYS A 188 5.24 -1.79 10.78
C CYS A 188 6.71 -1.37 10.69
N THR A 189 7.62 -2.35 10.53
CA THR A 189 9.06 -2.12 10.47
C THR A 189 9.52 -1.74 9.07
N GLN A 190 10.71 -1.15 8.97
CA GLN A 190 11.32 -0.85 7.68
C GLN A 190 11.84 -2.11 7.01
N THR A 191 11.69 -2.17 5.70
CA THR A 191 12.21 -3.22 4.83
C THR A 191 13.13 -2.59 3.77
N PRO A 192 14.33 -2.13 4.15
CA PRO A 192 15.25 -1.44 3.23
C PRO A 192 15.87 -2.42 2.22
N LEU A 193 16.64 -1.89 1.28
CA LEU A 193 17.60 -2.69 0.52
C LEU A 193 18.96 -2.67 1.24
N THR A 194 19.74 -3.75 1.09
CA THR A 194 21.15 -3.77 1.44
C THR A 194 21.98 -2.90 0.49
N THR A 195 23.25 -2.67 0.81
CA THR A 195 24.21 -1.99 -0.08
C THR A 195 24.30 -2.65 -1.46
N ASP A 196 24.13 -3.97 -1.52
CA ASP A 196 24.14 -4.77 -2.74
C ASP A 196 22.78 -4.78 -3.46
N GLN A 197 21.87 -3.86 -3.12
CA GLN A 197 20.53 -3.73 -3.70
C GLN A 197 19.65 -4.98 -3.52
N LYS A 198 19.83 -5.74 -2.43
CA LYS A 198 18.98 -6.89 -2.11
C LYS A 198 17.96 -6.53 -1.03
N PRO A 199 16.74 -7.11 -1.04
CA PRO A 199 15.78 -6.90 0.04
C PRO A 199 16.36 -7.31 1.40
N ASN A 200 16.34 -6.39 2.37
CA ASN A 200 16.64 -6.69 3.76
C ASN A 200 15.33 -6.82 4.55
N ILE A 201 14.90 -8.06 4.77
CA ILE A 201 13.74 -8.38 5.62
C ILE A 201 14.15 -8.78 7.04
N GLU A 202 15.44 -8.79 7.38
CA GLU A 202 15.94 -9.26 8.67
C GLU A 202 15.41 -8.41 9.83
N ILE A 203 15.23 -7.11 9.63
CA ILE A 203 14.64 -6.20 10.63
C ILE A 203 13.23 -6.68 11.02
N LEU A 204 12.41 -7.00 10.03
CA LEU A 204 11.06 -7.53 10.24
C LEU A 204 11.09 -8.90 10.91
N MET A 205 11.92 -9.82 10.42
CA MET A 205 12.00 -11.17 10.96
C MET A 205 12.56 -11.19 12.38
N SER A 206 13.50 -10.31 12.72
CA SER A 206 14.02 -10.12 14.08
C SER A 206 12.97 -9.54 15.02
N ALA A 207 12.17 -8.57 14.55
CA ALA A 207 11.05 -8.03 15.31
C ALA A 207 9.99 -9.10 15.61
N VAL A 208 9.68 -9.97 14.64
CA VAL A 208 8.82 -11.15 14.83
C VAL A 208 9.44 -12.14 15.82
N GLY A 209 10.73 -12.44 15.68
CA GLY A 209 11.45 -13.32 16.60
C GLY A 209 11.48 -12.81 18.05
N SER A 210 11.40 -11.49 18.24
CA SER A 210 11.39 -10.86 19.56
C SER A 210 10.02 -10.93 20.25
N THR A 211 8.93 -11.03 19.50
CA THR A 211 7.56 -11.10 20.04
C THR A 211 7.02 -12.53 20.16
N VAL A 212 7.38 -13.45 19.26
CA VAL A 212 6.88 -14.85 19.22
C VAL A 212 7.01 -15.58 20.57
N PRO A 213 8.14 -15.49 21.31
CA PRO A 213 8.29 -16.16 22.60
C PRO A 213 7.31 -15.68 23.67
N HIS A 214 6.80 -14.45 23.54
CA HIS A 214 6.00 -13.77 24.56
C HIS A 214 4.54 -13.58 24.16
N ALA A 215 4.21 -13.66 22.87
CA ALA A 215 2.86 -13.45 22.36
C ALA A 215 1.82 -14.34 23.07
N ARG A 216 0.56 -13.89 23.14
CA ARG A 216 -0.54 -14.66 23.74
C ARG A 216 -0.72 -16.02 23.05
N ASP A 217 -1.32 -16.97 23.77
CA ASP A 217 -1.71 -18.28 23.19
C ASP A 217 -2.80 -18.17 22.14
N SER A 218 -3.53 -17.05 22.12
CA SER A 218 -4.48 -16.67 21.09
C SER A 218 -4.12 -15.31 20.52
N VAL A 219 -3.69 -15.23 19.26
CA VAL A 219 -3.18 -13.98 18.69
C VAL A 219 -3.45 -13.85 17.19
N ILE A 220 -3.73 -12.63 16.75
CA ILE A 220 -3.73 -12.23 15.34
C ILE A 220 -2.47 -11.42 15.04
N VAL A 221 -1.77 -11.80 13.98
CA VAL A 221 -0.60 -11.11 13.46
C VAL A 221 -0.93 -10.43 12.14
N ILE A 222 -0.57 -9.15 12.00
CA ILE A 222 -0.79 -8.37 10.80
C ILE A 222 0.54 -7.75 10.34
N CYS A 223 1.01 -8.12 9.16
CA CYS A 223 2.13 -7.46 8.51
C CYS A 223 1.62 -6.24 7.74
N GLU A 224 1.97 -5.03 8.18
CA GLU A 224 1.72 -3.80 7.40
C GLU A 224 2.93 -3.39 6.55
N SER A 225 4.09 -3.96 6.86
CA SER A 225 5.35 -3.68 6.18
C SER A 225 5.25 -4.05 4.69
N THR A 226 5.90 -3.26 3.84
CA THR A 226 6.01 -3.59 2.41
C THR A 226 7.03 -4.72 2.24
N VAL A 227 6.61 -5.88 1.77
CA VAL A 227 7.41 -7.11 1.79
C VAL A 227 7.33 -7.86 0.46
N PRO A 228 8.35 -8.66 0.12
CA PRO A 228 8.27 -9.62 -0.99
C PRO A 228 7.14 -10.64 -0.78
N PRO A 229 6.46 -11.12 -1.85
CA PRO A 229 5.45 -12.16 -1.75
C PRO A 229 5.97 -13.42 -1.04
N GLY A 230 5.15 -13.98 -0.15
CA GLY A 230 5.46 -15.11 0.72
C GLY A 230 5.97 -14.72 2.11
N THR A 231 6.25 -13.45 2.37
CA THR A 231 6.83 -13.03 3.67
C THR A 231 5.85 -13.23 4.82
N THR A 232 4.57 -12.91 4.65
CA THR A 232 3.54 -13.11 5.68
C THR A 232 3.34 -14.59 6.00
N ARG A 233 3.53 -15.49 5.02
CA ARG A 233 3.57 -16.93 5.28
C ARG A 233 4.78 -17.30 6.13
N ASN A 234 5.96 -16.75 5.84
CA ASN A 234 7.15 -16.99 6.66
C ASN A 234 6.98 -16.49 8.10
N ILE A 235 6.29 -15.35 8.31
CA ILE A 235 5.91 -14.88 9.64
C ILE A 235 5.01 -15.91 10.32
N ALA A 236 3.99 -16.41 9.64
CA ALA A 236 3.13 -17.46 10.18
C ALA A 236 3.92 -18.74 10.52
N ASP A 237 4.89 -19.12 9.69
CA ASP A 237 5.77 -20.28 9.92
C ASP A 237 6.60 -20.13 11.20
N MET A 238 7.08 -18.92 11.53
CA MET A 238 7.80 -18.66 12.79
C MET A 238 6.92 -18.89 14.01
N PHE A 239 5.65 -18.47 13.96
CA PHE A 239 4.70 -18.76 15.04
C PHE A 239 4.42 -20.26 15.13
N LEU A 240 4.14 -20.92 14.02
CA LEU A 240 3.89 -22.38 14.00
C LEU A 240 5.08 -23.18 14.53
N ALA A 241 6.31 -22.77 14.21
CA ALA A 241 7.54 -23.40 14.68
C ALA A 241 7.73 -23.33 16.21
N ALA A 242 7.07 -22.39 16.89
CA ALA A 242 7.07 -22.34 18.36
C ALA A 242 6.22 -23.46 19.01
N GLY A 243 5.47 -24.24 18.22
CA GLY A 243 4.80 -25.47 18.66
C GLY A 243 3.49 -25.29 19.44
N ARG A 244 3.17 -24.07 19.89
CA ARG A 244 1.93 -23.73 20.62
C ARG A 244 0.84 -23.06 19.79
N TYR A 245 1.12 -22.82 18.51
CA TYR A 245 0.23 -22.12 17.59
C TYR A 245 -0.28 -23.03 16.50
N GLU A 246 -1.57 -22.92 16.21
CA GLU A 246 -2.23 -23.60 15.11
C GLU A 246 -3.10 -22.58 14.35
N LEU A 247 -2.81 -22.43 13.05
CA LEU A 247 -3.56 -21.53 12.16
C LEU A 247 -5.06 -21.87 12.19
N ASP A 248 -5.89 -20.84 12.16
CA ASP A 248 -7.36 -20.90 12.20
C ASP A 248 -7.97 -21.43 13.51
N LYS A 249 -7.16 -21.82 14.50
CA LYS A 249 -7.65 -22.27 15.81
C LYS A 249 -7.35 -21.27 16.91
N ASN A 250 -6.07 -20.96 17.10
CA ASN A 250 -5.60 -19.98 18.09
C ASN A 250 -4.61 -18.97 17.51
N PHE A 251 -4.35 -19.04 16.21
CA PHE A 251 -3.44 -18.14 15.54
C PHE A 251 -3.98 -17.74 14.16
N TRP A 252 -3.85 -16.45 13.84
CA TRP A 252 -4.22 -15.89 12.54
C TRP A 252 -3.13 -14.96 12.03
N ALA A 253 -2.91 -14.96 10.72
CA ALA A 253 -1.88 -14.14 10.09
C ALA A 253 -2.39 -13.49 8.80
N ALA A 254 -2.21 -12.18 8.68
CA ALA A 254 -2.61 -11.42 7.51
C ALA A 254 -1.58 -10.37 7.10
N HIS A 255 -1.61 -9.98 5.84
CA HIS A 255 -0.94 -8.83 5.27
C HIS A 255 -1.96 -7.73 5.06
N ALA A 256 -1.65 -6.51 5.47
CA ALA A 256 -2.53 -5.35 5.26
C ALA A 256 -1.64 -4.12 5.03
N PRO A 257 -1.06 -3.99 3.82
CA PRO A 257 -0.05 -2.99 3.56
C PRO A 257 -0.66 -1.59 3.58
N GLU A 258 0.12 -0.63 4.06
CA GLU A 258 -0.29 0.76 4.02
C GLU A 258 -0.27 1.33 2.58
N ARG A 259 -1.25 2.19 2.29
CA ARG A 259 -1.43 2.88 1.00
C ARG A 259 -1.61 4.38 1.21
N VAL A 260 -0.83 4.96 2.11
CA VAL A 260 -0.85 6.41 2.41
C VAL A 260 0.25 7.19 1.72
N MET A 261 -0.03 8.46 1.48
CA MET A 261 0.94 9.47 1.11
C MET A 261 1.52 10.15 2.36
N PRO A 262 2.85 10.35 2.41
CA PRO A 262 3.45 11.21 3.41
C PRO A 262 2.82 12.61 3.47
N GLY A 263 2.57 13.13 4.68
CA GLY A 263 1.90 14.41 4.92
C GLY A 263 0.37 14.34 4.86
N ARG A 264 -0.20 13.15 4.57
CA ARG A 264 -1.65 12.89 4.56
C ARG A 264 -2.03 11.57 5.19
N VAL A 265 -1.11 10.92 5.90
CA VAL A 265 -1.29 9.62 6.55
C VAL A 265 -2.55 9.62 7.42
N VAL A 266 -2.73 10.61 8.29
CA VAL A 266 -3.88 10.64 9.22
C VAL A 266 -5.23 10.70 8.48
N GLN A 267 -5.28 11.43 7.36
CA GLN A 267 -6.48 11.56 6.53
C GLN A 267 -6.71 10.29 5.71
N GLU A 268 -5.68 9.84 5.00
CA GLU A 268 -5.74 8.74 4.04
C GLU A 268 -5.98 7.39 4.69
N PHE A 269 -5.51 7.20 5.93
CA PHE A 269 -5.79 6.00 6.73
C PHE A 269 -7.29 5.77 6.96
N ARG A 270 -8.13 6.81 6.80
CA ARG A 270 -9.60 6.73 6.94
C ARG A 270 -10.34 6.76 5.60
N THR A 271 -9.66 7.08 4.51
CA THR A 271 -10.32 7.30 3.23
C THR A 271 -9.89 6.33 2.14
N ASN A 272 -8.69 5.78 2.21
CA ASN A 272 -8.18 4.90 1.15
C ASN A 272 -8.74 3.49 1.32
N ASP A 273 -8.94 2.81 0.20
CA ASP A 273 -9.32 1.40 0.21
C ASP A 273 -8.19 0.57 0.84
N ARG A 274 -8.59 -0.41 1.66
CA ARG A 274 -7.67 -1.31 2.35
C ARG A 274 -7.75 -2.70 1.76
N VAL A 275 -6.64 -3.16 1.20
CA VAL A 275 -6.47 -4.56 0.78
C VAL A 275 -5.91 -5.35 1.97
N ILE A 276 -6.56 -6.46 2.30
CA ILE A 276 -6.18 -7.35 3.39
C ILE A 276 -6.02 -8.76 2.84
N GLY A 277 -4.81 -9.30 2.87
CA GLY A 277 -4.50 -10.66 2.46
C GLY A 277 -4.33 -11.60 3.64
N GLY A 278 -5.23 -12.54 3.89
CA GLY A 278 -5.03 -13.56 4.92
C GLY A 278 -4.16 -14.71 4.45
N VAL A 279 -3.38 -15.34 5.35
CA VAL A 279 -2.76 -16.66 5.09
C VAL A 279 -3.85 -17.72 4.87
N THR A 280 -5.01 -17.51 5.48
CA THR A 280 -6.25 -18.28 5.34
C THR A 280 -7.44 -17.32 5.20
N GLU A 281 -8.60 -17.82 4.78
CA GLU A 281 -9.82 -17.01 4.71
C GLU A 281 -10.23 -16.47 6.08
N SER A 282 -10.10 -17.30 7.14
CA SER A 282 -10.43 -16.87 8.49
C SER A 282 -9.46 -15.78 8.99
N SER A 283 -8.17 -15.86 8.62
CA SER A 283 -7.21 -14.80 8.94
C SER A 283 -7.56 -13.48 8.27
N ALA A 284 -7.98 -13.52 7.00
CA ALA A 284 -8.44 -12.32 6.29
C ALA A 284 -9.70 -11.73 6.93
N ALA A 285 -10.65 -12.58 7.32
CA ALA A 285 -11.88 -12.18 7.97
C ALA A 285 -11.63 -11.53 9.34
N LEU A 286 -10.76 -12.11 10.18
CA LEU A 286 -10.47 -11.55 11.49
C LEU A 286 -9.68 -10.23 11.39
N ALA A 287 -8.71 -10.15 10.47
CA ALA A 287 -8.03 -8.89 10.19
C ALA A 287 -9.02 -7.83 9.69
N ARG A 288 -9.94 -8.18 8.78
CA ARG A 288 -10.99 -7.28 8.30
C ARG A 288 -11.81 -6.69 9.45
N LYS A 289 -12.19 -7.47 10.46
CA LYS A 289 -12.92 -6.97 11.65
C LYS A 289 -12.19 -5.84 12.36
N LEU A 290 -10.86 -5.91 12.45
CA LEU A 290 -10.07 -4.84 13.05
C LEU A 290 -10.17 -3.55 12.24
N TYR A 291 -9.99 -3.64 10.92
CA TYR A 291 -10.04 -2.46 10.05
C TYR A 291 -11.46 -1.86 9.94
N GLU A 292 -12.52 -2.67 10.03
CA GLU A 292 -13.91 -2.21 10.06
C GLU A 292 -14.23 -1.29 11.25
N THR A 293 -13.41 -1.30 12.31
CA THR A 293 -13.61 -0.41 13.47
C THR A 293 -13.29 1.06 13.20
N PHE A 294 -12.61 1.37 12.09
CA PHE A 294 -12.25 2.73 11.70
C PHE A 294 -12.35 3.01 10.19
N LEU A 295 -12.61 1.99 9.37
CA LEU A 295 -12.89 2.11 7.94
C LEU A 295 -14.28 1.55 7.60
N PRO A 296 -15.02 2.19 6.68
CA PRO A 296 -16.27 1.64 6.17
C PRO A 296 -16.06 0.26 5.51
N PRO A 297 -16.95 -0.74 5.74
CA PRO A 297 -16.80 -2.09 5.20
C PRO A 297 -16.61 -2.16 3.68
N GLU A 298 -17.21 -1.26 2.92
CA GLU A 298 -17.12 -1.18 1.45
C GLU A 298 -15.74 -0.78 0.94
N LYS A 299 -14.91 -0.18 1.79
CA LYS A 299 -13.51 0.18 1.47
C LYS A 299 -12.53 -0.94 1.76
N ILE A 300 -12.97 -2.04 2.35
CA ILE A 300 -12.09 -3.14 2.74
C ILE A 300 -12.28 -4.28 1.75
N VAL A 301 -11.19 -4.70 1.12
CA VAL A 301 -11.14 -5.82 0.16
C VAL A 301 -10.26 -6.92 0.73
N THR A 302 -10.79 -8.13 0.83
CA THR A 302 -10.06 -9.30 1.34
C THR A 302 -9.56 -10.20 0.22
N THR A 303 -8.38 -10.77 0.41
CA THR A 303 -7.73 -11.70 -0.54
C THR A 303 -6.76 -12.63 0.22
N GLN A 304 -5.86 -13.30 -0.50
CA GLN A 304 -4.76 -14.07 0.07
C GLN A 304 -3.55 -13.19 0.35
N ALA A 305 -2.76 -13.52 1.38
CA ALA A 305 -1.58 -12.76 1.79
C ALA A 305 -0.63 -12.48 0.62
N ALA A 306 -0.24 -13.53 -0.13
CA ALA A 306 0.65 -13.40 -1.29
C ALA A 306 0.09 -12.47 -2.39
N VAL A 307 -1.24 -12.45 -2.58
CA VAL A 307 -1.89 -11.57 -3.56
C VAL A 307 -1.84 -10.11 -3.09
N SER A 308 -2.07 -9.85 -1.80
CA SER A 308 -1.95 -8.52 -1.20
C SER A 308 -0.51 -7.98 -1.28
N GLU A 309 0.48 -8.83 -0.96
CA GLU A 309 1.90 -8.51 -1.06
C GLU A 309 2.28 -8.16 -2.50
N PHE A 310 1.90 -9.02 -3.45
CA PHE A 310 2.16 -8.80 -4.85
C PHE A 310 1.49 -7.53 -5.37
N ALA A 311 0.20 -7.31 -5.07
CA ALA A 311 -0.56 -6.15 -5.53
C ALA A 311 0.12 -4.84 -5.11
N LYS A 312 0.62 -4.77 -3.87
CA LYS A 312 1.33 -3.59 -3.38
C LYS A 312 2.60 -3.29 -4.18
N LEU A 313 3.40 -4.31 -4.48
CA LEU A 313 4.63 -4.12 -5.26
C LEU A 313 4.33 -3.86 -6.74
N ALA A 314 3.27 -4.45 -7.28
CA ALA A 314 2.84 -4.27 -8.66
C ALA A 314 2.44 -2.82 -8.95
N GLU A 315 1.79 -2.12 -8.01
CA GLU A 315 1.45 -0.69 -8.12
C GLU A 315 2.68 0.19 -8.37
N ASN A 316 3.72 -0.01 -7.57
CA ASN A 316 4.95 0.78 -7.67
C ASN A 316 5.84 0.31 -8.84
N THR A 317 5.79 -0.98 -9.18
CA THR A 317 6.44 -1.52 -10.39
C THR A 317 5.82 -0.94 -11.65
N PHE A 318 4.49 -0.89 -11.75
CA PHE A 318 3.79 -0.24 -12.85
C PHE A 318 4.25 1.22 -13.00
N ARG A 319 4.35 1.96 -11.89
CA ARG A 319 4.76 3.36 -11.94
C ARG A 319 6.22 3.52 -12.39
N ASP A 320 7.14 2.75 -11.84
CA ASP A 320 8.56 2.80 -12.19
C ASP A 320 8.82 2.42 -13.66
N VAL A 321 8.20 1.35 -14.14
CA VAL A 321 8.29 0.89 -15.54
C VAL A 321 7.73 1.93 -16.51
N ASN A 322 6.58 2.55 -16.20
CA ASN A 322 6.02 3.58 -17.07
C ASN A 322 6.82 4.89 -17.06
N ILE A 323 7.50 5.22 -15.96
CA ILE A 323 8.48 6.32 -15.95
C ILE A 323 9.68 5.98 -16.83
N ALA A 324 10.19 4.75 -16.76
CA ALA A 324 11.29 4.30 -17.63
C ALA A 324 10.90 4.36 -19.11
N LEU A 325 9.69 3.91 -19.46
CA LEU A 325 9.16 4.04 -20.81
C LEU A 325 9.08 5.51 -21.25
N ALA A 326 8.56 6.39 -20.39
CA ALA A 326 8.50 7.83 -20.69
C ALA A 326 9.90 8.42 -20.92
N ASN A 327 10.87 8.04 -20.09
CA ASN A 327 12.27 8.46 -20.23
C ASN A 327 12.89 7.96 -21.53
N GLU A 328 12.66 6.69 -21.89
CA GLU A 328 13.16 6.11 -23.15
C GLU A 328 12.52 6.76 -24.38
N LEU A 329 11.23 7.06 -24.33
CA LEU A 329 10.55 7.83 -25.38
C LEU A 329 11.10 9.26 -25.48
N ALA A 330 11.47 9.89 -24.36
CA ALA A 330 12.15 11.19 -24.37
C ALA A 330 13.50 11.11 -25.10
N ILE A 331 14.29 10.05 -24.88
CA ILE A 331 15.55 9.82 -25.59
C ILE A 331 15.31 9.65 -27.10
N ALA A 332 14.29 8.88 -27.48
CA ALA A 332 13.92 8.72 -28.88
C ALA A 332 13.45 10.05 -29.51
N ALA A 333 12.66 10.84 -28.79
CA ALA A 333 12.20 12.14 -29.23
C ALA A 333 13.36 13.12 -29.49
N GLU A 334 14.38 13.13 -28.61
CA GLU A 334 15.62 13.90 -28.81
C GLU A 334 16.35 13.50 -30.09
N ALA A 335 16.54 12.20 -30.31
CA ALA A 335 17.22 11.69 -31.51
C ALA A 335 16.47 12.04 -32.82
N LEU A 336 15.13 12.16 -32.75
CA LEU A 336 14.27 12.53 -33.87
C LEU A 336 14.07 14.05 -34.00
N GLY A 337 14.54 14.85 -33.05
CA GLY A 337 14.35 16.30 -33.05
C GLY A 337 12.91 16.77 -32.76
N ILE A 338 12.10 15.97 -32.06
CA ILE A 338 10.69 16.27 -31.75
C ILE A 338 10.47 16.53 -30.24
N ASP A 339 9.37 17.20 -29.87
CA ASP A 339 9.04 17.53 -28.47
C ASP A 339 8.25 16.38 -27.81
N ILE A 340 8.85 15.70 -26.84
CA ILE A 340 8.20 14.61 -26.09
C ILE A 340 6.89 15.05 -25.41
N SER A 341 6.78 16.31 -25.01
CA SER A 341 5.60 16.83 -24.31
C SER A 341 4.38 16.83 -25.23
N GLU A 342 4.59 17.14 -26.52
CA GLU A 342 3.56 17.08 -27.55
C GLU A 342 3.17 15.63 -27.85
N VAL A 343 4.15 14.74 -27.98
CA VAL A 343 3.91 13.30 -28.18
C VAL A 343 3.07 12.71 -27.05
N ILE A 344 3.43 12.97 -25.79
CA ILE A 344 2.68 12.51 -24.62
C ILE A 344 1.26 13.08 -24.62
N ALA A 345 1.12 14.39 -24.89
CA ALA A 345 -0.19 15.04 -24.93
C ALA A 345 -1.11 14.44 -26.00
N LEU A 346 -0.59 14.13 -27.18
CA LEU A 346 -1.35 13.51 -28.27
C LEU A 346 -1.66 12.04 -27.99
N ALA A 347 -0.68 11.26 -27.53
CA ALA A 347 -0.86 9.84 -27.24
C ALA A 347 -1.87 9.60 -26.12
N ASN A 348 -1.84 10.42 -25.07
CA ASN A 348 -2.76 10.32 -23.92
C ASN A 348 -4.19 10.79 -24.24
N ARG A 349 -4.47 11.28 -25.46
CA ARG A 349 -5.86 11.45 -25.92
C ARG A 349 -6.58 10.11 -26.13
N HIS A 350 -5.82 9.03 -26.31
CA HIS A 350 -6.39 7.70 -26.44
C HIS A 350 -6.77 7.16 -25.04
N PRO A 351 -8.02 6.68 -24.84
CA PRO A 351 -8.58 6.41 -23.50
C PRO A 351 -7.90 5.27 -22.70
N ARG A 352 -7.02 4.50 -23.35
CA ARG A 352 -6.28 3.39 -22.72
C ARG A 352 -4.78 3.67 -22.59
N VAL A 353 -4.34 4.89 -22.93
CA VAL A 353 -2.93 5.28 -22.92
C VAL A 353 -2.74 6.39 -21.90
N ASN A 354 -1.78 6.19 -21.01
CA ASN A 354 -1.39 7.16 -20.00
C ASN A 354 0.13 7.12 -19.82
N ILE A 355 0.86 7.67 -20.79
CA ILE A 355 2.31 7.83 -20.73
C ILE A 355 2.63 8.81 -19.59
N HIS A 356 3.54 8.39 -18.71
CA HIS A 356 4.01 9.21 -17.59
C HIS A 356 4.92 10.36 -18.06
N ARG A 357 5.25 11.27 -17.15
CA ARG A 357 6.17 12.36 -17.46
C ARG A 357 7.62 11.88 -17.33
N PRO A 358 8.50 12.16 -18.31
CA PRO A 358 9.92 11.91 -18.18
C PRO A 358 10.57 12.92 -17.23
N GLY A 359 11.80 12.64 -16.81
CA GLY A 359 12.61 13.58 -16.05
C GLY A 359 14.02 13.08 -15.81
N ILE A 360 14.75 13.76 -14.92
CA ILE A 360 16.16 13.43 -14.62
C ILE A 360 16.36 12.12 -13.84
N GLY A 361 15.30 11.35 -13.55
CA GLY A 361 15.38 10.07 -12.85
C GLY A 361 14.26 9.85 -11.84
N VAL A 362 14.39 8.77 -11.08
CA VAL A 362 13.42 8.31 -10.07
C VAL A 362 14.10 8.15 -8.71
N GLY A 363 13.59 8.85 -7.70
CA GLY A 363 14.09 8.78 -6.32
C GLY A 363 13.05 8.35 -5.29
N GLY A 364 13.36 8.60 -4.02
CA GLY A 364 12.53 8.23 -2.87
C GLY A 364 12.72 6.78 -2.42
N HIS A 365 11.82 6.31 -1.55
CA HIS A 365 11.94 4.98 -0.91
C HIS A 365 11.26 3.86 -1.66
N CYS A 366 10.11 4.12 -2.28
CA CYS A 366 9.26 3.05 -2.78
C CYS A 366 9.62 2.66 -4.21
N LEU A 367 9.71 3.61 -5.14
CA LEU A 367 9.92 3.29 -6.56
C LEU A 367 11.29 2.67 -6.85
N PRO A 368 12.40 3.11 -6.23
CA PRO A 368 13.69 2.43 -6.40
C PRO A 368 13.77 1.04 -5.75
N LYS A 369 12.84 0.71 -4.84
CA LYS A 369 12.91 -0.47 -3.98
C LYS A 369 11.90 -1.55 -4.33
N ASP A 370 10.63 -1.20 -4.38
CA ASP A 370 9.53 -2.15 -4.47
C ASP A 370 9.58 -3.06 -5.71
N PRO A 371 9.99 -2.56 -6.90
CA PRO A 371 10.22 -3.44 -8.06
C PRO A 371 11.32 -4.47 -7.80
N VAL A 372 12.36 -4.10 -7.04
CA VAL A 372 13.46 -5.00 -6.66
C VAL A 372 12.99 -6.06 -5.66
N LEU A 373 12.12 -5.70 -4.71
CA LEU A 373 11.48 -6.67 -3.80
C LEU A 373 10.72 -7.75 -4.59
N LEU A 374 10.00 -7.34 -5.64
CA LEU A 374 9.23 -8.25 -6.49
C LEU A 374 10.14 -9.15 -7.34
N SER A 375 11.15 -8.56 -8.01
CA SER A 375 12.13 -9.32 -8.81
C SER A 375 12.84 -10.37 -7.95
N PHE A 376 13.27 -9.99 -6.75
CA PHE A 376 13.95 -10.88 -5.82
C PHE A 376 13.09 -12.08 -5.40
N ALA A 377 11.79 -11.88 -5.15
CA ALA A 377 10.88 -12.99 -4.82
C ALA A 377 10.80 -14.03 -5.96
N VAL A 378 10.77 -13.56 -7.21
CA VAL A 378 10.68 -14.39 -8.41
C VAL A 378 12.01 -15.08 -8.72
N GLU A 379 13.13 -14.39 -8.55
CA GLU A 379 14.49 -14.91 -8.76
C GLU A 379 14.82 -16.09 -7.85
N ARG A 380 14.34 -16.07 -6.60
CA ARG A 380 14.48 -17.20 -5.68
C ARG A 380 13.77 -18.47 -6.14
N LEU A 381 12.81 -18.35 -7.05
CA LEU A 381 12.09 -19.47 -7.67
C LEU A 381 12.69 -19.88 -9.02
N GLY A 382 13.85 -19.32 -9.40
CA GLY A 382 14.55 -19.63 -10.65
C GLY A 382 13.99 -18.91 -11.88
N ALA A 383 13.07 -17.96 -11.71
CA ALA A 383 12.51 -17.15 -12.80
C ALA A 383 13.13 -15.74 -12.81
N ARG A 384 12.95 -14.99 -13.90
CA ARG A 384 13.54 -13.65 -14.07
C ARG A 384 12.49 -12.61 -14.48
N MET A 385 12.69 -11.36 -14.04
CA MET A 385 11.87 -10.21 -14.42
C MET A 385 12.70 -9.16 -15.16
N ASP A 386 13.02 -9.41 -16.42
CA ASP A 386 13.94 -8.54 -17.18
C ASP A 386 13.43 -7.11 -17.38
N LEU A 387 12.10 -6.91 -17.50
CA LEU A 387 11.51 -5.58 -17.67
C LEU A 387 11.85 -4.66 -16.49
N ILE A 388 11.73 -5.15 -15.25
CA ILE A 388 12.08 -4.39 -14.05
C ILE A 388 13.54 -3.97 -14.09
N ARG A 389 14.44 -4.92 -14.39
CA ARG A 389 15.88 -4.67 -14.44
C ARG A 389 16.24 -3.60 -15.48
N VAL A 390 15.65 -3.69 -16.67
CA VAL A 390 15.85 -2.71 -17.75
C VAL A 390 15.29 -1.34 -17.34
N SER A 391 14.06 -1.29 -16.81
CA SER A 391 13.45 -0.03 -16.35
C SER A 391 14.26 0.65 -15.26
N ARG A 392 14.78 -0.09 -14.28
CA ARG A 392 15.66 0.46 -13.24
C ARG A 392 16.97 0.99 -13.81
N SER A 393 17.56 0.29 -14.77
CA SER A 393 18.77 0.76 -15.47
C SER A 393 18.52 2.07 -16.23
N ILE A 394 17.40 2.15 -16.98
CA ILE A 394 17.01 3.39 -17.68
C ILE A 394 16.86 4.53 -16.67
N ASN A 395 16.05 4.33 -15.63
CA ASN A 395 15.77 5.36 -14.62
C ASN A 395 17.03 5.80 -13.85
N ALA A 396 17.96 4.89 -13.56
CA ALA A 396 19.20 5.20 -12.85
C ALA A 396 20.20 5.98 -13.70
N ASN A 397 20.15 5.85 -15.03
CA ASN A 397 21.06 6.53 -15.95
C ASN A 397 20.58 7.93 -16.37
N MET A 398 19.32 8.29 -16.11
CA MET A 398 18.78 9.60 -16.48
C MET A 398 19.55 10.81 -15.92
N PRO A 399 20.11 10.79 -14.69
CA PRO A 399 20.95 11.90 -14.22
C PRO A 399 22.19 12.11 -15.07
N LEU A 400 22.87 11.04 -15.48
CA LEU A 400 24.08 11.11 -16.32
C LEU A 400 23.73 11.65 -17.71
N ARG A 401 22.60 11.21 -18.27
CA ARG A 401 22.10 11.76 -19.54
C ARG A 401 21.75 13.24 -19.44
N ALA A 402 21.23 13.69 -18.30
CA ALA A 402 20.98 15.10 -18.05
C ALA A 402 22.30 15.89 -18.03
N VAL A 403 23.38 15.36 -17.45
CA VAL A 403 24.71 15.98 -17.54
C VAL A 403 25.18 16.12 -18.98
N ASP A 404 25.09 15.04 -19.77
CA ASP A 404 25.47 15.09 -21.19
C ASP A 404 24.67 16.15 -21.94
N ALA A 405 23.36 16.24 -21.67
CA ALA A 405 22.49 17.25 -22.26
C ALA A 405 22.85 18.68 -21.83
N ILE A 406 23.21 18.89 -20.56
CA ILE A 406 23.66 20.19 -20.03
C ILE A 406 24.98 20.61 -20.69
N GLU A 407 25.92 19.67 -20.88
CA GLU A 407 27.20 19.93 -21.52
C GLU A 407 27.03 20.49 -22.94
N THR A 408 26.06 19.96 -23.72
CA THR A 408 25.81 20.43 -25.10
C THR A 408 25.24 21.85 -25.21
N ILE A 409 24.62 22.39 -24.15
CA ILE A 409 24.03 23.75 -24.17
C ILE A 409 25.00 24.79 -23.60
N THR A 410 26.20 24.37 -23.20
CA THR A 410 27.27 25.28 -22.81
C THR A 410 27.91 25.90 -24.04
N ALA A 411 28.29 27.18 -23.98
CA ALA A 411 28.88 27.89 -25.11
C ALA A 411 30.19 27.24 -25.61
N SER A 412 30.96 26.64 -24.70
CA SER A 412 32.22 25.95 -24.98
C SER A 412 32.06 24.45 -25.30
N ALA A 413 30.83 23.91 -25.24
CA ALA A 413 30.56 22.47 -25.22
C ALA A 413 31.42 21.71 -24.20
N SER A 414 31.72 22.36 -23.06
CA SER A 414 32.54 21.81 -21.98
C SER A 414 32.05 22.32 -20.63
N LEU A 415 32.04 21.43 -19.64
CA LEU A 415 31.67 21.76 -18.26
C LEU A 415 32.83 22.34 -17.45
N VAL A 416 34.07 22.31 -17.94
CA VAL A 416 35.24 22.80 -17.20
C VAL A 416 35.13 24.30 -16.94
N GLY A 417 35.02 24.69 -15.67
CA GLY A 417 34.88 26.07 -15.24
C GLY A 417 33.48 26.67 -15.42
N ALA A 418 32.51 25.91 -15.95
CA ALA A 418 31.14 26.38 -16.14
C ALA A 418 30.44 26.58 -14.79
N LYS A 419 29.71 27.69 -14.62
CA LYS A 419 28.93 27.94 -13.39
C LYS A 419 27.51 27.41 -13.54
N VAL A 420 27.22 26.32 -12.84
CA VAL A 420 25.94 25.61 -12.91
C VAL A 420 25.17 25.81 -11.61
N LEU A 421 23.96 26.38 -11.71
CA LEU A 421 23.01 26.45 -10.60
C LEU A 421 22.00 25.31 -10.69
N ILE A 422 21.98 24.43 -9.69
CA ILE A 422 20.95 23.41 -9.51
C ILE A 422 19.81 23.95 -8.66
N LEU A 423 18.60 23.82 -9.18
CA LEU A 423 17.36 24.14 -8.51
C LEU A 423 16.64 22.84 -8.11
N GLY A 424 16.74 22.50 -6.84
CA GLY A 424 16.09 21.34 -6.23
C GLY A 424 17.03 20.16 -6.00
N THR A 425 17.13 19.73 -4.75
CA THR A 425 17.92 18.59 -4.28
C THR A 425 17.04 17.51 -3.64
N ALA A 426 15.80 17.83 -3.25
CA ALA A 426 14.78 16.86 -2.88
C ALA A 426 14.51 15.84 -4.01
N PHE A 427 14.01 14.65 -3.68
CA PHE A 427 13.69 13.65 -4.72
C PHE A 427 12.39 13.97 -5.47
N LYS A 428 11.51 14.78 -4.86
CA LYS A 428 10.17 15.13 -5.37
C LYS A 428 9.87 16.59 -5.03
N GLU A 429 9.01 17.21 -5.85
CA GLU A 429 8.49 18.55 -5.59
C GLU A 429 7.82 18.67 -4.21
N ASN A 430 8.04 19.84 -3.59
CA ASN A 430 7.37 20.30 -2.37
C ASN A 430 7.55 19.42 -1.13
N VAL A 431 8.60 18.59 -1.09
CA VAL A 431 9.04 17.84 0.09
C VAL A 431 10.51 18.12 0.37
N ASP A 432 10.96 17.86 1.60
CA ASP A 432 12.34 18.05 2.08
C ASP A 432 13.22 16.79 1.93
N ASP A 433 12.60 15.66 1.56
CA ASP A 433 13.25 14.36 1.50
C ASP A 433 14.25 14.27 0.32
N THR A 434 15.53 14.08 0.66
CA THR A 434 16.65 13.95 -0.28
C THR A 434 17.09 12.51 -0.51
N ARG A 435 16.45 11.53 0.15
CA ARG A 435 16.87 10.13 0.09
C ARG A 435 16.70 9.57 -1.33
N ASN A 436 17.78 8.97 -1.85
CA ASN A 436 17.86 8.50 -3.23
C ASN A 436 17.51 9.57 -4.29
N SER A 437 17.76 10.85 -4.00
CA SER A 437 17.47 11.91 -4.97
C SER A 437 18.31 11.76 -6.25
N PRO A 438 17.70 11.84 -7.45
CA PRO A 438 18.44 11.89 -8.71
C PRO A 438 19.40 13.09 -8.80
N SER A 439 19.08 14.19 -8.09
CA SER A 439 19.92 15.39 -8.04
C SER A 439 21.31 15.12 -7.46
N ARG A 440 21.47 14.11 -6.59
CA ARG A 440 22.79 13.74 -6.06
C ARG A 440 23.74 13.32 -7.17
N VAL A 441 23.33 12.34 -7.98
CA VAL A 441 24.14 11.81 -9.09
C VAL A 441 24.41 12.91 -10.13
N LEU A 442 23.41 13.75 -10.39
CA LEU A 442 23.55 14.92 -11.28
C LEU A 442 24.62 15.90 -10.78
N ILE A 443 24.57 16.30 -9.51
CA ILE A 443 25.51 17.25 -8.89
C ILE A 443 26.93 16.68 -8.84
N GLU A 444 27.07 15.45 -8.34
CA GLU A 444 28.36 14.76 -8.22
C GLU A 444 29.05 14.64 -9.59
N GLU A 445 28.29 14.27 -10.63
CA GLU A 445 28.83 14.12 -11.98
C GLU A 445 29.20 15.47 -12.63
N LEU A 446 28.41 16.53 -12.44
CA LEU A 446 28.75 17.88 -12.91
C LEU A 446 30.06 18.37 -12.29
N MET A 447 30.22 18.22 -10.97
CA MET A 447 31.46 18.58 -10.28
C MET A 447 32.64 17.73 -10.76
N ARG A 448 32.42 16.42 -10.97
CA ARG A 448 33.45 15.51 -11.49
C ARG A 448 33.93 15.92 -12.90
N ARG A 449 33.05 16.49 -13.74
CA ARG A 449 33.40 17.03 -15.06
C ARG A 449 33.97 18.47 -15.02
N GLY A 450 34.22 19.02 -13.83
CA GLY A 450 34.92 20.29 -13.66
C GLY A 450 34.02 21.53 -13.61
N ALA A 451 32.69 21.36 -13.49
CA ALA A 451 31.79 22.49 -13.28
C ALA A 451 31.89 23.03 -11.85
N HIS A 452 31.73 24.35 -11.71
CA HIS A 452 31.45 24.97 -10.42
C HIS A 452 29.95 24.86 -10.18
N VAL A 453 29.55 24.10 -9.16
CA VAL A 453 28.14 23.81 -8.90
C VAL A 453 27.68 24.53 -7.63
N ARG A 454 26.63 25.33 -7.79
CA ARG A 454 25.84 25.84 -6.67
C ARG A 454 24.45 25.24 -6.69
N ALA A 455 23.84 25.09 -5.52
CA ALA A 455 22.51 24.54 -5.40
C ALA A 455 21.63 25.39 -4.48
N HIS A 456 20.33 25.37 -4.78
CA HIS A 456 19.27 25.93 -3.97
C HIS A 456 18.14 24.90 -3.88
N ASP A 457 17.54 24.76 -2.71
CA ASP A 457 16.28 24.04 -2.49
C ASP A 457 15.48 24.76 -1.37
N PRO A 458 14.23 25.18 -1.61
CA PRO A 458 13.42 25.87 -0.59
C PRO A 458 12.90 24.93 0.49
N LYS A 459 13.08 23.61 0.36
CA LYS A 459 12.54 22.60 1.28
C LYS A 459 13.62 21.89 2.09
N THR A 460 14.89 21.92 1.68
CA THR A 460 15.95 21.16 2.36
C THR A 460 17.30 21.85 2.28
N THR A 461 18.19 21.52 3.22
CA THR A 461 19.54 22.07 3.32
C THR A 461 20.62 21.13 2.78
N GLU A 462 20.27 19.90 2.40
CA GLU A 462 21.22 18.95 1.82
C GLU A 462 21.47 19.27 0.34
N LEU A 463 22.75 19.50 0.00
CA LEU A 463 23.19 19.99 -1.32
C LEU A 463 24.20 19.06 -2.01
N PHE A 464 24.51 17.91 -1.42
CA PHE A 464 25.39 16.88 -2.01
C PHE A 464 26.77 17.41 -2.43
N GLY A 465 27.33 18.31 -1.62
CA GLY A 465 28.65 18.91 -1.86
C GLY A 465 28.66 20.19 -2.71
N ALA A 466 27.52 20.58 -3.31
CA ALA A 466 27.40 21.87 -3.99
C ALA A 466 27.39 23.05 -3.00
N GLU A 467 27.88 24.20 -3.45
CA GLU A 467 27.85 25.44 -2.68
C GLU A 467 26.41 25.99 -2.57
N ALA A 468 25.98 26.40 -1.38
CA ALA A 468 24.69 27.05 -1.18
C ALA A 468 24.66 28.47 -1.80
N VAL A 469 23.49 28.91 -2.25
CA VAL A 469 23.24 30.32 -2.61
C VAL A 469 22.29 30.99 -1.61
N PRO A 470 22.48 32.28 -1.27
CA PRO A 470 21.65 32.97 -0.29
C PRO A 470 20.20 33.15 -0.74
N SER A 471 19.97 33.25 -2.06
CA SER A 471 18.64 33.32 -2.66
C SER A 471 18.66 32.76 -4.09
N LEU A 472 17.47 32.42 -4.59
CA LEU A 472 17.28 32.04 -6.00
C LEU A 472 17.82 33.11 -6.95
N ALA A 473 17.56 34.39 -6.67
CA ALA A 473 18.01 35.50 -7.49
C ALA A 473 19.54 35.63 -7.52
N ASP A 474 20.22 35.42 -6.37
CA ASP A 474 21.68 35.46 -6.30
C ASP A 474 22.32 34.31 -7.09
N GLY A 475 21.74 33.11 -6.98
CA GLY A 475 22.15 31.95 -7.75
C GLY A 475 22.01 32.20 -9.25
N VAL A 476 20.86 32.73 -9.70
CA VAL A 476 20.62 33.01 -11.12
C VAL A 476 21.61 34.05 -11.64
N ARG A 477 21.90 35.13 -10.89
CA ARG A 477 22.89 36.13 -11.32
C ARG A 477 24.29 35.55 -11.47
N TRP A 478 24.68 34.63 -10.59
CA TRP A 478 26.00 34.00 -10.61
C TRP A 478 26.19 32.99 -11.75
N ALA A 479 25.13 32.26 -12.13
CA ALA A 479 25.23 31.12 -13.02
C ALA A 479 25.28 31.48 -14.52
N ASP A 480 26.01 30.66 -15.27
CA ASP A 480 25.94 30.62 -16.74
C ASP A 480 24.82 29.67 -17.19
N ILE A 481 24.59 28.61 -16.42
CA ILE A 481 23.61 27.56 -16.68
C ILE A 481 22.72 27.38 -15.46
N VAL A 482 21.40 27.42 -15.67
CA VAL A 482 20.39 27.15 -14.63
C VAL A 482 19.70 25.84 -14.93
N VAL A 483 19.67 24.94 -13.95
CA VAL A 483 19.13 23.58 -14.07
C VAL A 483 17.96 23.40 -13.12
N LEU A 484 16.76 23.19 -13.67
CA LEU A 484 15.60 22.80 -12.87
C LEU A 484 15.59 21.28 -12.66
N ALA A 485 16.14 20.82 -11.54
CA ALA A 485 16.16 19.41 -11.17
C ALA A 485 14.87 18.96 -10.48
N VAL A 486 14.21 19.85 -9.72
CA VAL A 486 12.93 19.60 -9.04
C VAL A 486 12.00 20.80 -9.22
N ALA A 487 10.74 20.56 -9.56
CA ALA A 487 9.77 21.61 -9.89
C ALA A 487 8.97 22.08 -8.65
N HIS A 488 9.67 22.56 -7.60
CA HIS A 488 9.00 23.14 -6.44
C HIS A 488 8.12 24.33 -6.84
N SER A 489 7.00 24.52 -6.13
CA SER A 489 6.03 25.57 -6.43
C SER A 489 6.65 26.98 -6.41
N GLU A 490 7.63 27.21 -5.54
CA GLU A 490 8.42 28.44 -5.48
C GLU A 490 9.09 28.73 -6.82
N TYR A 491 9.79 27.74 -7.39
CA TYR A 491 10.49 27.88 -8.67
C TYR A 491 9.55 28.16 -9.82
N LEU A 492 8.41 27.47 -9.87
CA LEU A 492 7.40 27.69 -10.90
C LEU A 492 6.87 29.13 -10.89
N SER A 493 6.80 29.74 -9.71
CA SER A 493 6.25 31.08 -9.52
C SER A 493 7.28 32.21 -9.62
N GLU A 494 8.55 31.94 -9.32
CA GLU A 494 9.60 32.96 -9.22
C GLU A 494 10.51 33.00 -10.45
N LEU A 495 10.88 31.85 -11.04
CA LEU A 495 11.78 31.83 -12.20
C LEU A 495 11.29 32.69 -13.38
N PRO A 496 10.00 32.71 -13.75
CA PRO A 496 9.52 33.57 -14.84
C PRO A 496 9.67 35.08 -14.59
N LYS A 497 9.95 35.48 -13.33
CA LYS A 497 10.12 36.88 -12.93
C LYS A 497 11.60 37.30 -12.89
N LEU A 498 12.53 36.35 -13.01
CA LEU A 498 13.97 36.60 -12.96
C LEU A 498 14.53 36.79 -14.36
N ASP A 499 15.61 37.56 -14.43
CA ASP A 499 16.32 37.78 -15.68
C ASP A 499 17.29 36.63 -15.99
N LEU A 500 16.93 35.81 -16.98
CA LEU A 500 17.76 34.71 -17.50
C LEU A 500 18.48 35.10 -18.81
N THR A 501 18.49 36.38 -19.19
CA THR A 501 19.14 36.84 -20.42
C THR A 501 20.62 36.42 -20.44
N GLY A 502 21.07 35.89 -21.58
CA GLY A 502 22.43 35.39 -21.77
C GLY A 502 22.75 34.04 -21.10
N LYS A 503 21.78 33.41 -20.40
CA LYS A 503 21.98 32.14 -19.68
C LYS A 503 21.43 30.96 -20.46
N ALA A 504 22.01 29.78 -20.25
CA ALA A 504 21.43 28.52 -20.68
C ALA A 504 20.49 27.97 -19.59
N PHE A 505 19.37 27.38 -19.99
CA PHE A 505 18.40 26.77 -19.08
C PHE A 505 18.16 25.30 -19.45
N PHE A 506 18.34 24.41 -18.47
CA PHE A 506 17.99 23.00 -18.58
C PHE A 506 16.78 22.68 -17.70
N ASP A 507 15.69 22.23 -18.34
CA ASP A 507 14.45 21.86 -17.69
C ASP A 507 14.37 20.34 -17.47
N GLY A 508 14.82 19.88 -16.31
CA GLY A 508 14.81 18.47 -15.92
C GLY A 508 13.43 17.88 -15.68
N ARG A 509 12.37 18.71 -15.68
CA ARG A 509 10.99 18.32 -15.37
C ARG A 509 9.97 18.73 -16.43
N ASN A 510 10.43 19.35 -17.52
CA ASN A 510 9.58 19.97 -18.54
C ASN A 510 8.47 20.84 -17.93
N ALA A 511 8.82 21.60 -16.88
CA ALA A 511 7.86 22.42 -16.15
C ALA A 511 7.51 23.72 -16.89
N PHE A 512 8.38 24.18 -17.80
CA PHE A 512 8.20 25.42 -18.53
C PHE A 512 8.03 25.20 -20.03
N SER A 513 7.32 26.12 -20.68
CA SER A 513 7.40 26.27 -22.13
C SER A 513 8.68 27.04 -22.50
N PRO A 514 9.35 26.74 -23.62
CA PRO A 514 10.55 27.46 -24.05
C PRO A 514 10.31 28.97 -24.24
N LYS A 515 9.04 29.36 -24.47
CA LYS A 515 8.64 30.77 -24.62
C LYS A 515 8.51 31.50 -23.28
N THR A 516 8.33 30.77 -22.19
CA THR A 516 8.05 31.34 -20.85
C THR A 516 9.28 31.97 -20.21
N LEU A 517 10.47 31.45 -20.48
CA LEU A 517 11.72 31.93 -19.89
C LEU A 517 12.53 32.71 -20.92
N ASN A 518 13.09 33.86 -20.55
CA ASN A 518 13.93 34.71 -21.40
C ASN A 518 15.38 34.22 -21.54
N SER A 519 15.63 32.93 -21.36
CA SER A 519 16.99 32.35 -21.48
C SER A 519 17.48 32.34 -22.94
N MET A 520 18.80 32.44 -23.11
CA MET A 520 19.45 32.40 -24.42
C MET A 520 19.27 31.04 -25.10
N VAL A 521 19.47 29.98 -24.32
CA VAL A 521 19.26 28.59 -24.74
C VAL A 521 18.28 27.93 -23.77
N TYR A 522 17.33 27.18 -24.30
CA TYR A 522 16.45 26.30 -23.54
C TYR A 522 16.58 24.87 -24.04
N ARG A 523 16.78 23.92 -23.12
CA ARG A 523 16.67 22.48 -23.39
C ARG A 523 15.88 21.82 -22.26
N GLY A 524 15.02 20.87 -22.60
CA GLY A 524 14.31 20.05 -21.62
C GLY A 524 14.55 18.56 -21.89
N VAL A 525 14.22 17.71 -20.93
CA VAL A 525 14.29 16.25 -21.12
C VAL A 525 13.35 15.83 -22.24
N GLY A 526 13.86 15.23 -23.31
CA GLY A 526 13.05 14.85 -24.46
C GLY A 526 12.64 16.00 -25.38
N ARG A 527 13.28 17.17 -25.25
CA ARG A 527 12.96 18.37 -26.04
C ARG A 527 14.19 18.89 -26.77
N PRO A 528 14.10 19.23 -28.06
CA PRO A 528 15.23 19.79 -28.80
C PRO A 528 15.67 21.12 -28.17
N ALA A 529 16.97 21.39 -28.22
CA ALA A 529 17.51 22.68 -27.80
C ALA A 529 16.93 23.79 -28.68
N ARG A 530 16.49 24.88 -28.05
CA ARG A 530 16.03 26.08 -28.74
C ARG A 530 16.93 27.25 -28.37
N VAL A 531 17.56 27.84 -29.38
CA VAL A 531 18.29 29.10 -29.27
C VAL A 531 17.30 30.22 -29.58
N ARG A 532 17.24 31.25 -28.73
CA ARG A 532 16.45 32.45 -29.04
C ARG A 532 17.19 33.26 -30.13
N PRO A 533 16.56 33.56 -31.28
CA PRO A 533 17.20 34.32 -32.36
C PRO A 533 17.52 35.79 -32.00
N ASP A 534 16.92 36.31 -30.92
CA ASP A 534 16.87 37.74 -30.62
C ASP A 534 17.96 38.19 -29.62
N VAL A 535 19.00 37.37 -29.41
CA VAL A 535 20.05 37.58 -28.38
C VAL A 535 21.46 37.28 -28.93
N GLU A 536 21.70 37.59 -30.21
CA GLU A 536 23.08 37.75 -30.75
C GLU A 536 23.65 39.14 -30.41
#